data_AF-A0A958FBY0-F1
#
_entry.id   AF-A0A958FBY0-F1
#
_cell.length_a   1.000
_cell.length_b   1.000
_cell.length_c   1.000
_cell.angle_alpha   90.00
_cell.angle_beta   90.00
_cell.angle_gamma   90.00
#
_symmetry.space_group_name_H-M   'P 1'
#
loop_
_entity.id
_entity.type
_entity.pdbx_description
1 polymer ?
#
loop_
_entity_poly.entity_id
_entity_poly.type
_entity_poly.pdbx_seq_one_letter_code
_entity_poly.pdbx_strand_id
1 'polypeptide(L)' 'MLHHLIDFSLRQKYVALALVLLMAFGGFQALRQIPINSLPDVTPVQVLVITKAGRYSPYDVEKLVSYPIETA' A
#
# COMPACT_ATOMS: atom_id res chain seq x y z
N MET A 1 13.86 -4.22 36.46
CA MET A 1 12.71 -4.35 35.54
C MET A 1 12.92 -5.43 34.48
N LEU A 2 13.98 -5.38 33.65
CA LEU A 2 14.21 -6.39 32.61
C LEU A 2 14.35 -7.83 33.15
N HIS A 3 15.10 -8.00 34.24
CA HIS A 3 15.21 -9.28 34.95
C HIS A 3 13.84 -9.83 35.36
N HIS A 4 12.96 -8.95 35.84
CA HIS A 4 11.64 -9.37 36.29
C HIS A 4 10.76 -9.88 35.13
N LEU A 5 10.88 -9.27 33.95
CA LEU A 5 10.23 -9.74 32.72
C LEU A 5 10.77 -11.10 32.28
N ILE A 6 12.10 -11.30 32.35
CA ILE A 6 12.74 -12.57 32.01
C ILE A 6 12.27 -13.68 32.97
N ASP A 7 12.30 -13.42 34.27
CA ASP A 7 11.86 -14.38 35.30
C ASP A 7 10.38 -14.73 35.15
N PHE A 8 9.54 -13.75 34.81
CA PHE A 8 8.13 -13.97 34.51
C PHE A 8 7.93 -14.85 33.26
N SER A 9 8.67 -14.55 32.19
CA SER A 9 8.62 -15.31 30.92
C SER A 9 9.08 -16.76 31.11
N LEU A 10 10.11 -16.99 31.94
CA LEU A 10 10.61 -18.31 32.30
C LEU A 10 9.63 -19.09 33.18
N ARG A 11 8.94 -18.42 34.12
CA ARG A 11 7.87 -19.04 34.93
C ARG A 11 6.69 -19.49 34.06
N GLN A 12 6.30 -18.68 33.08
CA GLN A 12 5.17 -18.94 32.18
C GLN A 12 5.62 -19.52 30.82
N LYS A 13 6.62 -20.41 30.83
CA LYS A 13 7.25 -20.97 29.62
C LYS A 13 6.29 -21.58 28.61
N TYR A 14 5.19 -22.19 29.06
CA TYR A 14 4.18 -22.77 28.16
C TYR A 14 3.36 -21.69 27.44
N VAL A 15 3.02 -20.60 28.15
CA VAL A 15 2.33 -19.45 27.55
C VAL A 15 3.25 -18.77 26.53
N ALA A 16 4.53 -18.59 26.88
CA ALA A 16 5.53 -18.04 25.96
C ALA A 16 5.67 -18.91 24.70
N LEU A 17 5.79 -20.24 24.85
CA LEU A 17 5.86 -21.16 23.72
C LEU A 17 4.61 -21.14 22.85
N ALA A 18 3.42 -21.10 23.45
CA ALA A 18 2.16 -21.01 22.72
C ALA A 18 2.07 -19.71 21.91
N LEU A 19 2.49 -18.57 22.49
CA LEU A 19 2.54 -17.30 21.78
C LEU A 19 3.51 -17.34 20.60
N VAL A 20 4.70 -17.93 20.77
CA VAL A 20 5.66 -18.11 19.68
C VAL A 20 5.07 -18.96 18.55
N LEU A 21 4.39 -20.07 18.87
CA LEU A 21 3.75 -20.92 17.86
C LEU A 21 2.63 -20.19 17.11
N LEU A 22 1.80 -19.43 17.82
CA LEU A 22 0.75 -18.62 17.21
C LEU A 22 1.34 -17.54 16.28
N MET A 23 2.41 -16.86 16.70
CA MET A 23 3.10 -15.87 15.86
C MET A 23 3.75 -16.53 14.64
N ALA A 24 4.36 -17.70 14.79
CA ALA A 24 4.96 -18.45 13.69
C ALA A 24 3.90 -18.88 12.67
N PHE A 25 2.75 -19.39 13.13
CA PHE A 25 1.64 -19.77 12.26
C PHE A 25 1.05 -18.55 11.53
N GLY A 26 0.81 -17.45 12.25
CA GLY A 26 0.33 -16.20 11.65
C GLY A 26 1.32 -15.64 10.63
N GLY A 27 2.62 -15.66 10.94
CA GLY A 27 3.69 -15.25 10.03
C GLY A 27 3.76 -16.13 8.78
N PHE A 28 3.61 -17.45 8.93
CA PHE A 28 3.57 -18.37 7.79
C PHE A 28 2.35 -18.12 6.90
N GLN A 29 1.18 -17.88 7.49
CA GLN A 29 -0.03 -17.56 6.73
C GLN A 29 0.15 -16.23 5.97
N ALA A 30 0.70 -15.20 6.62
CA ALA A 30 0.99 -13.92 5.99
C ALA A 30 1.99 -14.08 4.83
N LEU A 31 3.07 -14.85 5.02
CA LEU A 31 4.05 -15.11 3.97
C LEU A 31 3.42 -15.74 2.71
N ARG A 32 2.40 -16.60 2.87
CA ARG A 32 1.68 -17.20 1.74
C ARG A 32 0.69 -16.26 1.05
N GLN A 33 0.23 -15.22 1.74
CA GLN A 33 -0.78 -14.28 1.25
C GLN A 33 -0.21 -12.96 0.76
N ILE A 34 1.03 -12.62 1.13
CA ILE A 34 1.67 -11.39 0.67
C ILE A 34 1.79 -11.44 -0.86
N PRO A 35 1.19 -10.48 -1.58
CA PRO A 35 1.35 -10.38 -3.02
C PRO A 35 2.79 -9.96 -3.32
N ILE A 36 3.58 -10.88 -3.89
CA ILE A 36 4.95 -10.59 -4.31
C ILE A 36 4.88 -9.84 -5.64
N ASN A 37 5.24 -8.56 -5.64
CA ASN A 37 5.49 -7.80 -6.86
C ASN A 37 7.01 -7.67 -7.04
N SER A 38 7.51 -8.03 -8.22
CA SER A 38 8.93 -7.96 -8.56
C SER A 38 9.38 -6.57 -8.98
N LEU A 39 8.46 -5.64 -9.23
CA LEU A 39 8.76 -4.28 -9.63
C LEU A 39 8.33 -3.30 -8.53
N PRO A 40 9.22 -2.39 -8.09
CA PRO A 40 8.80 -1.25 -7.30
C PRO A 40 7.90 -0.35 -8.15
N ASP A 41 6.83 0.16 -7.56
CA ASP A 41 5.98 1.14 -8.24
C ASP A 41 6.75 2.46 -8.36
N VAL A 42 7.14 2.77 -9.59
CA VAL A 42 7.84 4.01 -9.96
C VAL A 42 6.92 4.95 -10.72
N THR A 43 5.62 4.62 -10.85
CA THR A 43 4.68 5.48 -11.55
C THR A 43 4.28 6.66 -10.66
N PRO A 44 4.39 7.90 -11.14
CA PRO A 44 3.88 9.04 -10.39
C PRO A 44 2.35 8.95 -10.30
N VAL A 45 1.79 9.50 -9.22
CA VAL A 45 0.33 9.62 -9.09
C VAL A 45 -0.18 10.58 -10.17
N GLN A 46 -0.86 10.04 -11.19
CA GLN A 46 -1.38 10.80 -12.32
C GLN A 46 -2.90 10.62 -12.43
N VAL A 47 -3.63 11.72 -12.63
CA VAL A 47 -5.05 11.70 -12.99
C VAL A 47 -5.17 12.11 -14.45
N LEU A 48 -5.68 11.20 -15.29
CA LEU A 48 -5.85 11.46 -16.72
C LEU A 48 -7.27 11.95 -17.01
N VAL A 49 -7.38 13.16 -17.57
CA VAL A 49 -8.65 13.75 -18.01
C VAL A 49 -8.71 13.70 -19.53
N ILE A 50 -9.64 12.92 -20.08
CA ILE A 50 -9.83 12.79 -21.53
C ILE A 50 -11.18 13.39 -21.93
N THR A 51 -11.14 14.46 -22.71
CA THR A 51 -12.35 15.13 -23.21
C THR A 51 -12.45 14.97 -24.72
N LYS A 52 -13.55 14.39 -25.22
CA LYS A 52 -13.82 14.30 -26.66
C LYS A 52 -14.37 15.63 -27.17
N ALA A 53 -13.55 16.37 -27.91
CA ALA A 53 -13.93 17.62 -28.55
C ALA A 53 -14.11 17.39 -30.07
N GLY A 54 -15.36 17.22 -30.51
CA GLY A 54 -15.74 16.69 -31.83
C GLY A 54 -15.11 17.37 -33.05
N ARG A 55 -15.79 18.34 -33.66
CA ARG A 55 -15.36 19.02 -34.91
C ARG A 55 -14.57 20.32 -34.66
N TYR A 56 -14.14 20.54 -33.41
CA TYR A 56 -13.37 21.73 -33.07
C TYR A 56 -12.02 21.69 -33.75
N SER A 57 -11.54 22.85 -34.21
CA SER A 57 -10.16 22.97 -34.64
C SER A 57 -9.23 22.77 -33.44
N PRO A 58 -7.97 22.31 -33.62
CA PRO A 58 -7.03 22.16 -32.51
C PRO A 58 -6.88 23.42 -31.64
N TYR A 59 -6.97 24.61 -32.27
CA TYR A 59 -6.91 25.88 -31.56
C TYR A 59 -8.12 26.09 -30.64
N ASP A 60 -9.32 25.74 -31.10
CA ASP A 60 -10.54 25.86 -30.30
C ASP A 60 -10.57 24.84 -29.16
N VAL A 61 -10.04 23.62 -29.38
CA VAL A 61 -9.91 22.61 -28.32
C VAL A 61 -9.02 23.14 -27.19
N GLU A 62 -7.87 23.73 -27.52
CA GLU A 62 -6.97 24.29 -26.52
C GLU A 62 -7.63 25.41 -25.72
N LYS A 63 -8.21 26.39 -26.42
CA LYS A 63 -8.76 27.60 -25.80
C LYS A 63 -10.05 27.33 -25.01
N LEU A 64 -10.91 26.43 -25.49
CA LEU A 64 -12.25 26.22 -24.93
C LEU A 64 -12.33 25.01 -24.01
N VAL A 65 -11.41 24.04 -24.13
CA VAL A 65 -11.46 22.77 -23.40
C VAL A 65 -10.22 22.58 -22.54
N SER A 66 -9.03 22.49 -23.11
CA SER A 66 -7.81 22.16 -22.35
C SER A 66 -7.47 23.25 -21.32
N TYR A 67 -7.35 24.50 -21.76
CA TYR A 67 -6.90 25.60 -20.92
C TYR A 67 -7.80 25.84 -19.70
N PRO A 68 -9.15 25.90 -19.81
CA PRO A 68 -10.02 26.00 -18.64
C PRO A 68 -9.93 24.81 -17.68
N ILE A 69 -9.65 23.60 -18.18
CA ILE A 69 -9.50 22.39 -17.35
C ILE A 69 -8.17 22.38 -16.60
N GLU A 70 -7.10 22.87 -17.22
CA GLU A 70 -5.76 22.93 -16.62
C GLU A 70 -5.59 24.07 -15.61
N THR A 71 -6.39 25.14 -15.73
CA THR A 71 -6.27 26.35 -14.90
C THR A 71 -7.31 26.49 -13.79
N ALA A 72 -8.30 25.59 -13.75
CA ALA A 72 -9.31 25.53 -12.69
C ALA A 72 -8.74 25.02 -11.36
#